data_AF-A0A7V9HDX6-F1
#
_entry.id   AF-A0A7V9HDX6-F1
#
_cell.length_a   1.000
_cell.length_b   1.000
_cell.length_c   1.000
_cell.angle_alpha   90.00
_cell.angle_beta   90.00
_cell.angle_gamma   90.00
#
_symmetry.space_group_name_H-M   'P 1'
#
loop_
_entity.id
_entity.type
_entity.pdbx_description
1 polymer ?
#
loop_
_entity_poly.entity_id
_entity_poly.type
_entity_poly.pdbx_seq_one_letter_code
_entity_poly.pdbx_strand_id
1 'polypeptide(L)'
;MTEPVRHPLFARFYAWLAPLEDMAGVAEHRRDLVSGLRGEVLELGVGTGLSFRHYPPEVERLRAVEPEPTMRSKAIKTAREVA
;
A
#
# COMPACT_ATOMS: atom_id res chain seq x y z
N MET A 1 -26.21 1.51 0.34
CA MET A 1 -25.94 0.14 -0.14
C MET A 1 -24.74 0.24 -1.07
N THR A 2 -23.53 -0.02 -0.58
CA THR A 2 -22.34 -0.12 -1.44
C THR A 2 -22.10 -1.58 -1.74
N GLU A 3 -22.25 -1.95 -3.00
CA GLU A 3 -21.97 -3.29 -3.48
C GLU A 3 -20.46 -3.56 -3.33
N PRO A 4 -20.03 -4.70 -2.76
CA PRO A 4 -18.61 -4.98 -2.61
C PRO A 4 -17.97 -5.18 -3.98
N VAL A 5 -17.12 -4.22 -4.40
CA VAL A 5 -16.34 -4.27 -5.64
C VAL A 5 -15.45 -5.52 -5.61
N ARG A 6 -15.69 -6.44 -6.53
CA ARG A 6 -14.94 -7.70 -6.67
C ARG A 6 -14.31 -7.79 -8.06
N HIS A 7 -13.01 -7.50 -8.14
CA HIS A 7 -12.18 -7.77 -9.33
C HIS A 7 -11.00 -8.70 -8.99
N PRO A 8 -11.27 -9.96 -8.58
CA PRO A 8 -10.27 -10.85 -7.99
C PRO A 8 -9.15 -11.27 -8.96
N LEU A 9 -9.42 -11.28 -10.28
CA LEU A 9 -8.42 -11.68 -11.28
C LEU A 9 -7.42 -10.56 -11.58
N PHE A 10 -7.89 -9.32 -11.81
CA PHE A 10 -7.03 -8.15 -12.02
C PHE A 10 -6.19 -7.85 -10.77
N ALA A 11 -6.82 -7.92 -9.59
CA ALA A 11 -6.13 -7.68 -8.33
C ALA A 11 -5.03 -8.71 -8.01
N ARG A 12 -5.29 -10.00 -8.26
CA ARG A 12 -4.28 -11.05 -8.07
C ARG A 12 -3.13 -10.93 -9.06
N PHE A 13 -3.41 -10.55 -10.30
CA PHE A 13 -2.40 -10.34 -11.35
C PHE A 13 -1.50 -9.14 -11.01
N TYR A 14 -2.08 -7.99 -10.66
CA TYR A 14 -1.33 -6.79 -10.27
C TYR A 14 -0.52 -6.99 -8.98
N ALA A 15 -1.10 -7.62 -7.95
CA ALA A 15 -0.42 -7.90 -6.69
C ALA A 15 0.71 -8.94 -6.79
N TRP A 16 0.85 -9.63 -7.93
CA TRP A 16 1.95 -10.55 -8.20
C TRP A 16 3.07 -9.89 -9.05
N LEU A 17 2.71 -8.91 -9.88
CA LEU A 17 3.66 -8.10 -10.66
C LEU A 17 4.34 -6.99 -9.84
N ALA A 18 3.61 -6.36 -8.92
CA ALA A 18 4.12 -5.21 -8.14
C ALA A 18 5.46 -5.46 -7.40
N PRO A 19 5.78 -6.65 -6.86
CA PRO A 19 7.10 -6.92 -6.27
C PRO A 19 8.26 -6.96 -7.29
N LEU A 20 7.98 -7.34 -8.55
CA LEU A 20 8.96 -7.31 -9.63
C LEU A 20 9.25 -5.88 -10.09
N GLU A 21 8.26 -4.99 -9.99
CA GLU A 21 8.40 -3.56 -10.25
C GLU A 21 9.22 -2.85 -9.16
N ASP A 22 9.06 -3.22 -7.89
CA ASP A 22 9.89 -2.69 -6.79
C ASP A 22 11.39 -3.00 -7.00
N MET A 23 11.72 -4.18 -7.56
CA MET A 23 13.09 -4.54 -7.95
C MET A 23 13.61 -3.78 -9.18
N ALA A 24 12.73 -3.14 -9.96
CA ALA A 24 13.03 -2.39 -11.16
C ALA A 24 13.09 -0.86 -10.95
N GLY A 25 13.08 -0.38 -9.70
CA GLY A 25 13.23 1.05 -9.36
C GLY A 25 11.95 1.74 -8.86
N VAL A 26 10.83 1.02 -8.75
CA VAL A 26 9.58 1.61 -8.21
C VAL A 26 9.68 1.88 -6.70
N ALA A 27 10.56 1.19 -5.97
CA ALA A 27 10.81 1.45 -4.55
C ALA A 27 11.33 2.88 -4.28
N GLU A 28 12.14 3.44 -5.19
CA GLU A 28 12.63 4.82 -5.08
C GLU A 28 11.50 5.82 -5.28
N HIS A 29 10.65 5.61 -6.28
CA HIS A 29 9.46 6.43 -6.52
C HIS A 29 8.48 6.40 -5.33
N ARG A 30 8.29 5.23 -4.69
CA ARG A 30 7.47 5.13 -3.47
C ARG A 30 8.07 5.93 -2.32
N ARG A 31 9.40 5.91 -2.16
CA ARG A 31 10.09 6.69 -1.15
C ARG A 31 9.95 8.18 -1.38
N ASP A 32 10.20 8.64 -2.59
CA ASP A 32 10.10 10.06 -2.93
C ASP A 32 8.69 10.58 -2.73
N LEU A 33 7.68 9.80 -3.13
CA LEU A 33 6.26 10.13 -2.97
C LEU A 33 5.87 10.45 -1.53
N VAL A 34 6.44 9.73 -0.55
CA VAL A 34 6.04 9.86 0.87
C VAL A 34 7.04 10.65 1.71
N SER A 35 8.23 10.94 1.19
CA SER A 35 9.38 11.52 1.93
C SER A 35 9.10 12.86 2.63
N GLY A 36 8.19 13.68 2.10
CA GLY A 36 7.84 15.00 2.65
C GLY A 36 6.57 15.02 3.51
N LEU A 37 5.94 13.87 3.74
CA LEU A 37 4.68 13.79 4.49
C LEU A 37 4.93 13.85 6.00
N ARG A 38 3.94 14.37 6.73
CA ARG A 38 4.00 14.56 8.19
C ARG A 38 2.60 14.59 8.81
N GLY A 39 2.49 14.24 10.09
CA GLY A 39 1.23 14.21 10.85
C GLY A 39 0.35 13.00 10.49
N GLU A 40 -0.96 13.23 10.31
CA GLU A 40 -1.90 12.17 9.93
C GLU A 40 -2.05 12.06 8.39
N VAL A 41 -1.81 10.88 7.85
CA VAL A 41 -1.90 10.58 6.41
C VAL A 41 -3.02 9.58 6.13
N LEU A 42 -3.78 9.82 5.07
CA LEU A 42 -4.74 8.87 4.50
C LEU A 42 -4.24 8.41 3.12
N GLU A 43 -3.99 7.12 2.97
CA GLU A 43 -3.66 6.50 1.70
C GLU A 43 -4.86 5.73 1.14
N LEU A 44 -5.25 6.03 -0.11
CA LEU A 44 -6.34 5.37 -0.82
C LEU A 44 -5.76 4.44 -1.88
N GLY A 45 -6.22 3.19 -1.93
CA GLY A 45 -5.71 2.19 -2.87
C GLY A 45 -4.30 1.74 -2.51
N VAL A 46 -4.06 1.47 -1.22
CA VAL A 46 -2.72 1.10 -0.71
C VAL A 46 -2.19 -0.23 -1.26
N GLY A 47 -3.04 -0.99 -1.95
CA GLY A 47 -2.68 -2.27 -2.54
C GLY A 47 -2.20 -3.25 -1.49
N THR A 48 -0.98 -3.77 -1.65
CA THR A 48 -0.36 -4.70 -0.71
C THR A 48 0.48 -4.02 0.39
N GLY A 49 0.51 -2.69 0.46
CA GLY A 49 1.23 -1.97 1.52
C GLY A 49 2.74 -1.81 1.29
N LEU A 50 3.22 -1.90 0.05
CA LEU A 50 4.66 -1.75 -0.27
C LEU A 50 5.22 -0.39 0.15
N SER A 51 4.39 0.66 0.17
CA SER A 51 4.77 2.02 0.57
C SER A 51 5.07 2.15 2.07
N PHE A 52 4.57 1.23 2.93
CA PHE A 52 4.60 1.41 4.40
C PHE A 52 6.00 1.60 4.98
N ARG A 53 6.99 0.85 4.47
CA ARG A 53 8.39 0.93 4.92
C ARG A 53 9.08 2.26 4.58
N HIS A 54 8.46 3.09 3.76
CA HIS A 54 9.04 4.32 3.24
C HIS A 54 8.50 5.57 3.93
N TYR A 55 7.42 5.45 4.71
CA TYR A 55 6.87 6.57 5.45
C TYR A 55 7.89 7.10 6.47
N PRO A 56 8.13 8.41 6.49
CA PRO A 56 9.12 9.00 7.38
C PRO A 56 8.55 9.11 8.81
N PRO A 57 9.40 9.20 9.85
CA PRO A 57 8.96 9.24 11.25
C PRO A 57 8.10 10.46 11.60
N GLU A 58 8.13 11.52 10.78
CA GLU A 58 7.27 12.69 10.89
C GLU A 58 5.79 12.37 10.66
N VAL A 59 5.47 11.20 10.06
CA VAL A 59 4.09 10.70 9.95
C VAL A 59 3.69 10.00 11.24
N GLU A 60 2.89 10.68 12.04
CA GLU A 60 2.41 10.23 13.35
C GLU A 60 1.32 9.15 13.24
N ARG A 61 0.53 9.17 12.15
CA ARG A 61 -0.54 8.19 11.93
C ARG A 61 -0.81 7.98 10.45
N LEU A 62 -0.73 6.72 10.00
CA LEU A 62 -1.17 6.32 8.67
C LEU A 62 -2.51 5.58 8.74
N ARG A 63 -3.50 6.04 7.98
CA ARG A 63 -4.76 5.33 7.71
C ARG A 63 -4.74 4.88 6.25
N ALA A 64 -4.92 3.59 6.01
CA ALA A 64 -4.89 3.06 4.66
C ALA A 64 -6.22 2.40 4.29
N VAL A 65 -6.70 2.65 3.08
CA VAL A 65 -7.95 2.09 2.53
C VAL A 65 -7.61 1.29 1.29
N GLU A 66 -8.06 0.04 1.24
CA GLU A 66 -7.93 -0.83 0.07
C GLU A 66 -9.26 -1.55 -0.16
N PRO A 67 -10.00 -1.29 -1.24
CA PRO A 67 -11.31 -1.93 -1.48
C PRO A 67 -11.20 -3.44 -1.72
N GLU A 68 -10.13 -3.96 -2.31
CA GLU A 68 -10.01 -5.37 -2.64
C GLU A 68 -9.56 -6.22 -1.43
N PRO A 69 -10.35 -7.24 -1.01
CA PRO A 69 -10.07 -7.98 0.22
C PRO A 69 -8.72 -8.70 0.26
N THR A 70 -8.25 -9.23 -0.87
CA THR A 70 -6.98 -9.98 -0.94
C THR A 70 -5.78 -9.04 -0.77
N MET A 71 -5.77 -7.91 -1.47
CA MET A 71 -4.78 -6.84 -1.33
C MET A 71 -4.79 -6.27 0.09
N ARG A 72 -5.98 -5.96 0.61
CA ARG A 72 -6.14 -5.49 2.01
C ARG A 72 -5.54 -6.47 3.01
N SER A 73 -5.78 -7.77 2.81
CA SER A 73 -5.24 -8.81 3.69
C SER A 73 -3.71 -8.87 3.64
N LYS A 74 -3.10 -8.63 2.47
CA LYS A 74 -1.64 -8.52 2.34
C LYS A 74 -1.12 -7.24 2.99
N ALA A 75 -1.75 -6.10 2.76
CA ALA A 75 -1.39 -4.84 3.41
C ALA A 75 -1.42 -4.95 4.94
N ILE A 76 -2.42 -5.62 5.51
CA ILE A 76 -2.48 -5.86 6.97
C ILE A 76 -1.27 -6.69 7.45
N LYS A 77 -0.82 -7.68 6.67
CA LYS A 77 0.39 -8.44 7.02
C LYS A 77 1.62 -7.56 6.97
N THR A 78 1.82 -6.82 5.87
CA THR A 78 2.96 -5.90 5.73
C THR A 78 2.96 -4.82 6.80
N ALA A 79 1.80 -4.27 7.17
CA ALA A 79 1.68 -3.31 8.27
C ALA A 79 2.15 -3.88 9.61
N ARG A 80 1.94 -5.18 9.87
CA ARG A 80 2.43 -5.85 11.09
C ARG A 80 3.92 -6.17 11.06
N GLU A 81 4.52 -6.25 9.87
CA GLU A 81 5.96 -6.51 9.70
C GLU A 81 6.80 -5.23 9.85
N VAL A 82 6.20 -4.07 9.59
CA VAL A 82 6.88 -2.76 9.59
C VAL A 82 6.52 -1.87 10.79
N ALA A 83 5.51 -2.25 11.58
CA ALA A 83 5.16 -1.60 12.85
C ALA A 83 6.02 -2.13 13.99
#